data_AF-A0A9P7NMW7-F1
#
_entry.id   AF-A0A9P7NMW7-F1
#
_cell.length_a   1.000
_cell.length_b   1.000
_cell.length_c   1.000
_cell.angle_alpha   90.00
_cell.angle_beta   90.00
_cell.angle_gamma   90.00
#
_symmetry.space_group_name_H-M   'P 1'
#
loop_
_entity.id
_entity.type
_entity.pdbx_description
1 polymer ?
#
loop_
_entity_poly.entity_id
_entity_poly.type
_entity_poly.pdbx_seq_one_letter_code
_entity_poly.pdbx_strand_id
1 'polypeptide(L)'
;MARPMGSVRLKRANPCTLALGVLLCLFILYFLVSPSSPATSNRLASVTAQHHLSPPTSPYRKSSTKSGLQLGPPPVIRYNLNNVTITPNPIENQEHVLILTPMTRFYQEYWDNLLRLNYPHELITLGFILPKTKEGNAATAALQQMIQKTQKRGPEKERFKSIIILRQDFDPAIASQDEAERHKMSNQKARRSVMAKARNSLLFTTLGPATSWVLWLDSDIVETPPTLIQDLATHNKDIIVPNCFQKYYNEEKKKMDERPYDFNSWQDSEVALQMAAKMGQDDILLEGYADMPTYRSLMAYMATVGGDENLALPLDGVGGTALFVKADVHRDGAMFPPFAFYNLIETEGFAKMAKRLGWQPYGLPNYKVYHYNE
;
A
#
# COMPACT_ATOMS: atom_id res chain seq x y z
N MET A 1 12.24 7.09 -82.43
CA MET A 1 10.85 6.62 -82.29
C MET A 1 10.29 7.13 -80.97
N ALA A 2 9.36 8.09 -81.01
CA ALA A 2 8.61 8.55 -79.84
C ALA A 2 7.11 8.39 -80.16
N ARG A 3 6.38 7.66 -79.31
CA ARG A 3 4.93 7.45 -79.45
C ARG A 3 4.19 8.70 -78.97
N PRO A 4 3.15 9.20 -79.67
CA PRO A 4 2.34 10.31 -79.18
C PRO A 4 1.45 9.83 -78.03
N MET A 5 1.44 10.55 -76.91
CA MET A 5 0.48 10.32 -75.83
C MET A 5 -0.93 10.73 -76.29
N GLY A 6 -1.87 9.79 -76.22
CA GLY A 6 -3.27 10.03 -76.56
C GLY A 6 -3.94 11.01 -75.59
N SER A 7 -4.92 11.75 -76.09
CA SER A 7 -5.70 12.73 -75.33
C SER A 7 -6.37 12.09 -74.10
N VAL A 8 -6.05 12.58 -72.90
CA VAL A 8 -6.75 12.20 -71.67
C VAL A 8 -8.13 12.86 -71.67
N ARG A 9 -9.18 12.08 -71.94
CA ARG A 9 -10.56 12.51 -71.71
C ARG A 9 -10.78 12.70 -70.20
N LEU A 10 -10.84 13.94 -69.74
CA LEU A 10 -11.35 14.29 -68.41
C LEU A 10 -12.81 13.82 -68.32
N LYS A 11 -13.05 12.73 -67.58
CA LYS A 11 -14.41 12.32 -67.20
C LYS A 11 -15.02 13.45 -66.38
N ARG A 12 -16.15 14.01 -66.84
CA ARG A 12 -16.96 14.94 -66.05
C ARG A 12 -17.30 14.25 -64.73
N ALA A 13 -16.80 14.80 -63.62
CA ALA A 13 -17.13 14.30 -62.29
C ALA A 13 -18.65 14.42 -62.08
N ASN A 14 -19.26 13.34 -61.58
CA ASN A 14 -20.69 13.30 -61.33
C ASN A 14 -21.02 14.34 -60.23
N PRO A 15 -22.01 15.24 -60.44
CA PRO A 15 -22.36 16.25 -59.45
C PRO A 15 -22.66 15.67 -58.05
N CYS A 16 -23.19 14.45 -57.97
CA CYS A 16 -23.39 13.75 -56.69
C CYS A 16 -22.07 13.43 -55.97
N THR A 17 -21.02 13.03 -56.69
CA THR A 17 -19.70 12.76 -56.08
C THR A 17 -18.99 14.02 -55.61
N LEU A 18 -19.18 15.15 -56.32
CA LEU A 18 -18.69 16.45 -55.88
C LEU A 18 -19.42 16.93 -54.63
N ALA A 19 -20.75 16.78 -54.59
CA ALA A 19 -21.56 17.14 -53.42
C ALA A 19 -21.16 16.32 -52.18
N LEU A 20 -20.93 15.01 -52.34
CA LEU A 20 -20.47 14.15 -51.25
C LEU A 20 -19.08 14.56 -50.74
N GLY A 21 -18.16 14.90 -51.66
CA GLY A 21 -16.83 15.37 -51.31
C GLY A 21 -16.85 16.70 -50.54
N VAL A 22 -17.73 17.62 -50.94
CA VAL A 22 -17.93 18.90 -50.22
C VAL A 22 -18.52 18.66 -48.83
N LEU A 23 -19.51 17.77 -48.71
CA LEU A 23 -20.10 17.40 -47.41
C LEU A 23 -19.07 16.78 -46.46
N LEU A 24 -18.21 15.90 -46.98
CA LEU A 24 -17.13 15.29 -46.20
C LEU A 24 -16.10 16.34 -45.74
N CYS A 25 -15.70 17.26 -46.62
CA CYS A 25 -14.80 18.35 -46.27
C CYS A 25 -15.41 19.29 -45.23
N LEU A 26 -16.70 19.61 -45.34
CA LEU A 26 -17.42 20.42 -44.35
C LEU A 26 -17.54 19.71 -43.00
N PHE A 27 -17.76 18.39 -42.99
CA PHE A 27 -17.78 17.59 -41.78
C PHE A 27 -16.41 17.56 -41.08
N ILE A 28 -15.33 17.39 -41.85
CA ILE A 28 -13.95 17.42 -41.33
C ILE A 28 -13.61 18.80 -40.77
N LEU A 29 -13.94 19.88 -41.49
CA LEU A 29 -13.72 21.25 -41.03
C LEU A 29 -14.56 21.57 -39.79
N TYR A 30 -15.81 21.13 -39.74
CA TYR A 30 -16.65 21.26 -38.55
C TYR A 30 -16.05 20.51 -37.36
N PHE A 31 -15.49 19.31 -37.55
CA PHE A 31 -14.84 18.56 -36.47
C PHE A 31 -13.52 19.19 -36.02
N LEU A 32 -12.76 19.82 -36.93
CA LEU A 32 -11.51 20.50 -36.61
C LEU A 32 -11.70 21.87 -35.96
N VAL A 33 -12.82 22.54 -36.23
CA VAL A 33 -13.12 23.90 -35.73
C VAL A 33 -14.13 23.87 -34.58
N SER A 34 -14.88 22.77 -34.39
CA SER A 34 -15.76 22.62 -33.24
C SER A 34 -14.92 22.63 -31.96
N PRO A 35 -15.20 23.55 -31.02
CA PRO A 35 -14.53 23.54 -29.74
C PRO A 35 -14.84 22.21 -29.07
N SER A 36 -13.81 21.40 -28.83
CA SER A 36 -13.94 20.29 -27.89
C SER A 36 -14.26 20.93 -26.54
N SER A 37 -15.49 20.74 -26.06
CA SER A 37 -15.83 21.08 -24.68
C SER A 37 -14.75 20.45 -23.80
N PRO A 38 -13.98 21.24 -23.01
CA PRO A 38 -13.10 20.63 -22.04
C PRO A 38 -14.02 19.83 -21.13
N ALA A 39 -13.85 18.52 -21.09
CA ALA A 39 -14.39 17.74 -20.00
C ALA A 39 -13.77 18.35 -18.74
N THR A 40 -14.56 19.15 -18.02
CA THR A 40 -14.19 19.70 -16.72
C THR A 40 -14.20 18.53 -15.73
N SER A 41 -13.30 17.57 -15.91
CA SER A 41 -12.83 16.79 -14.79
C SER A 41 -12.10 17.81 -13.92
N ASN A 42 -12.65 18.13 -12.75
CA ASN A 42 -11.89 18.69 -11.64
C ASN A 42 -10.86 17.65 -11.16
N ARG A 43 -10.00 17.16 -12.05
CA ARG A 43 -8.76 16.50 -11.67
C ARG A 43 -8.00 17.59 -10.94
N LEU A 44 -7.86 17.45 -9.62
CA LEU A 44 -6.79 18.13 -8.91
C LEU A 44 -5.53 17.88 -9.73
N ALA A 45 -4.98 18.92 -10.34
CA ALA A 45 -3.74 18.80 -11.07
C ALA A 45 -2.75 18.14 -10.12
N SER A 46 -2.22 16.98 -10.50
CA SER A 46 -1.13 16.33 -9.79
C SER A 46 0.01 17.34 -9.74
N VAL A 47 0.13 18.09 -8.63
CA VAL A 47 1.16 19.09 -8.44
C VAL A 47 2.47 18.31 -8.47
N THR A 48 3.17 18.39 -9.61
CA THR A 48 4.47 17.76 -9.77
C THR A 48 5.42 18.54 -8.87
N ALA A 49 6.09 17.87 -7.93
CA ALA A 49 7.07 18.49 -7.07
C ALA A 49 8.19 19.09 -7.92
N GLN A 50 8.28 20.42 -7.93
CA GLN A 50 9.34 21.17 -8.61
C GLN A 50 10.51 21.49 -7.67
N HIS A 51 10.34 21.28 -6.36
CA HIS A 51 11.33 21.58 -5.32
C HIS A 51 11.62 20.33 -4.48
N HIS A 52 12.87 20.16 -4.04
CA HIS A 52 13.27 19.05 -3.16
C HIS A 52 12.62 19.10 -1.75
N LEU A 53 12.04 20.24 -1.37
CA LEU A 53 11.22 20.42 -0.16
C LEU A 53 9.71 20.30 -0.43
N SER A 54 9.29 20.02 -1.66
CA SER A 54 7.88 19.68 -1.94
C SER A 54 7.50 18.42 -1.16
N PRO A 55 6.21 18.24 -0.80
CA PRO A 55 5.77 17.04 -0.09
C PRO A 55 6.22 15.77 -0.83
N PRO A 56 6.76 14.76 -0.11
CA PRO A 56 7.33 13.56 -0.74
C PRO A 56 6.29 12.73 -1.50
N THR A 57 5.00 12.98 -1.26
CA THR A 57 3.85 12.36 -1.94
C THR A 57 3.54 12.94 -3.32
N SER A 58 4.30 13.94 -3.78
CA SER A 58 4.13 14.57 -5.09
C SER A 58 5.20 14.03 -6.06
N PRO A 59 4.86 13.67 -7.31
CA PRO A 59 5.85 13.17 -8.27
C PRO A 59 6.95 14.23 -8.49
N TYR A 60 8.21 13.91 -8.15
CA TYR A 60 9.33 14.83 -8.36
C TYR A 60 9.87 14.70 -9.79
N ARG A 61 9.82 15.79 -10.56
CA ARG A 61 10.48 15.85 -11.87
C ARG A 61 11.77 16.64 -11.72
N LYS A 62 12.91 15.93 -11.72
CA LYS A 62 14.23 16.58 -11.74
C LYS A 62 14.32 17.48 -12.98
N SER A 63 14.38 18.80 -12.79
CA SER A 63 14.55 19.74 -13.90
C SER A 63 15.85 19.45 -14.63
N SER A 64 15.76 19.13 -15.92
CA SER A 64 16.90 19.02 -16.82
C SER A 64 17.28 20.42 -17.32
N THR A 65 17.77 21.29 -16.45
CA THR A 65 18.28 22.60 -16.86
C THR A 65 19.76 22.72 -16.54
N LYS A 66 20.58 22.59 -17.60
CA LYS A 66 21.94 23.16 -17.66
C LYS A 66 21.81 24.69 -17.61
N SER A 67 21.81 25.26 -16.41
CA SER A 67 22.13 26.67 -16.10
C SER A 67 21.57 26.97 -14.72
N GLY A 68 22.30 27.74 -13.92
CA GLY A 68 21.95 28.14 -12.56
C GLY A 68 20.72 29.06 -12.48
N LEU A 69 19.57 28.58 -12.96
CA LEU A 69 18.27 29.17 -12.66
C LEU A 69 18.02 29.01 -11.17
N GLN A 70 18.05 30.15 -10.49
CA GLN A 70 17.63 30.35 -9.11
C GLN A 70 16.24 29.71 -8.96
N LEU A 71 16.15 28.58 -8.25
CA LEU A 71 14.87 27.97 -7.92
C LEU A 71 14.05 29.06 -7.21
N GLY A 72 12.93 29.46 -7.82
CA GLY A 72 11.99 30.36 -7.16
C GLY A 72 11.57 29.79 -5.80
N PRO A 73 11.04 30.62 -4.88
CA PRO A 73 10.57 30.14 -3.60
C PRO A 73 9.57 28.99 -3.80
N PRO A 74 9.58 27.97 -2.92
CA PRO A 74 8.66 26.84 -3.04
C PRO A 74 7.21 27.33 -3.07
N PRO A 75 6.32 26.68 -3.84
CA PRO A 75 4.93 27.08 -3.90
C PRO A 75 4.27 26.98 -2.52
N VAL A 76 3.45 27.97 -2.16
CA VAL A 76 2.61 27.90 -0.97
C VAL A 76 1.41 27.02 -1.29
N ILE A 77 1.31 25.86 -0.64
CA ILE A 77 0.19 24.92 -0.80
C ILE A 77 -0.63 24.92 0.49
N ARG A 78 -1.95 25.07 0.36
CA ARG A 78 -2.89 25.02 1.47
C ARG A 78 -3.65 23.69 1.43
N TYR A 79 -3.64 22.98 2.54
CA TYR A 79 -4.40 21.74 2.73
C TYR A 79 -5.47 21.98 3.78
N ASN A 80 -6.73 21.69 3.43
CA ASN A 80 -7.82 21.62 4.41
C ASN A 80 -8.07 20.15 4.72
N LEU A 81 -7.59 19.69 5.87
CA LEU A 81 -7.69 18.27 6.24
C LEU A 81 -9.13 17.81 6.46
N ASN A 82 -10.04 18.72 6.82
CA ASN A 82 -11.47 18.40 6.94
C ASN A 82 -12.13 18.05 5.61
N ASN A 83 -11.45 18.29 4.48
CA ASN A 83 -11.93 17.92 3.14
C ASN A 83 -11.35 16.58 2.65
N VAL A 84 -10.44 15.96 3.41
CA VAL A 84 -9.94 14.62 3.08
C VAL A 84 -11.00 13.62 3.47
N THR A 85 -11.62 12.99 2.47
CA THR A 85 -12.62 11.96 2.69
C THR A 85 -11.96 10.62 2.96
N ILE A 86 -12.54 9.85 3.86
CA ILE A 86 -12.14 8.47 4.18
C ILE A 86 -13.42 7.66 4.29
N THR A 87 -13.85 7.05 3.18
CA THR A 87 -15.24 6.56 3.00
C THR A 87 -15.31 5.11 2.53
N PRO A 88 -16.49 4.47 2.58
CA PRO A 88 -16.68 3.12 2.06
C PRO A 88 -16.51 2.99 0.54
N ASN A 89 -16.56 4.11 -0.20
CA ASN A 89 -16.49 4.16 -1.66
C ASN A 89 -15.26 4.96 -2.11
N PRO A 90 -14.03 4.48 -1.83
CA PRO A 90 -12.81 5.27 -1.97
C PRO A 90 -12.51 5.67 -3.43
N ILE A 91 -12.88 4.84 -4.41
CA ILE A 91 -12.65 5.13 -5.84
C ILE A 91 -13.51 6.31 -6.33
N GLU A 92 -14.79 6.33 -5.96
CA GLU A 92 -15.73 7.40 -6.35
C GLU A 92 -15.27 8.75 -5.82
N ASN A 93 -14.72 8.75 -4.61
CA ASN A 93 -14.22 9.93 -3.92
C ASN A 93 -12.75 10.26 -4.23
N GLN A 94 -12.10 9.52 -5.15
CA GLN A 94 -10.70 9.73 -5.54
C GLN A 94 -9.73 9.70 -4.34
N GLU A 95 -9.98 8.82 -3.38
CA GLU A 95 -9.25 8.76 -2.12
C GLU A 95 -7.83 8.22 -2.35
N HIS A 96 -6.83 8.88 -1.76
CA HIS A 96 -5.45 8.47 -1.94
C HIS A 96 -5.06 7.37 -0.93
N VAL A 97 -4.43 6.32 -1.42
CA VAL A 97 -3.97 5.18 -0.62
C VAL A 97 -2.45 5.20 -0.55
N LEU A 98 -1.91 5.15 0.66
CA LEU A 98 -0.48 5.01 0.93
C LEU A 98 -0.19 3.57 1.35
N ILE A 99 0.45 2.80 0.49
CA ILE A 99 0.88 1.42 0.81
C ILE A 99 2.29 1.46 1.39
N LEU A 100 2.47 0.96 2.62
CA LEU A 100 3.72 1.01 3.37
C LEU A 100 4.27 -0.37 3.64
N THR A 101 5.53 -0.57 3.26
CA THR A 101 6.18 -1.89 3.27
C THR A 101 7.60 -1.80 3.83
N PRO A 102 7.82 -2.21 5.08
CA PRO A 102 9.14 -2.60 5.55
C PRO A 102 9.60 -3.84 4.76
N MET A 103 10.78 -3.77 4.12
CA MET A 103 11.25 -4.81 3.21
C MET A 103 12.70 -5.20 3.50
N THR A 104 12.88 -6.42 3.99
CA THR A 104 14.22 -7.03 4.19
C THR A 104 14.62 -7.89 2.99
N ARG A 105 13.67 -8.60 2.39
CA ARG A 105 13.83 -9.44 1.20
C ARG A 105 12.82 -9.00 0.15
N PHE A 106 13.19 -9.12 -1.13
CA PHE A 106 12.30 -8.83 -2.24
C PHE A 106 11.74 -10.13 -2.81
N TYR A 107 10.42 -10.22 -2.91
CA TYR A 107 9.70 -11.33 -3.54
C TYR A 107 9.05 -10.82 -4.84
N GLN A 108 9.20 -11.55 -5.94
CA GLN A 108 8.62 -11.14 -7.21
C GLN A 108 7.09 -11.20 -7.15
N GLU A 109 6.57 -12.22 -6.48
CA GLU A 109 5.15 -12.46 -6.28
C GLU A 109 4.48 -11.33 -5.47
N TYR A 110 5.19 -10.73 -4.51
CA TYR A 110 4.73 -9.52 -3.81
C TYR A 110 4.55 -8.35 -4.79
N TRP A 111 5.53 -8.10 -5.66
CA TRP A 111 5.44 -7.02 -6.65
C TRP A 111 4.33 -7.28 -7.68
N ASP A 112 4.19 -8.52 -8.12
CA ASP A 112 3.13 -8.93 -9.05
C ASP A 112 1.74 -8.83 -8.39
N ASN A 113 1.65 -9.09 -7.08
CA ASN A 113 0.45 -8.91 -6.28
C ASN A 113 0.06 -7.42 -6.19
N LEU A 114 1.01 -6.52 -5.93
CA LEU A 114 0.77 -5.07 -5.95
C LEU A 114 0.24 -4.59 -7.31
N LEU A 115 0.83 -5.06 -8.41
CA LEU A 115 0.40 -4.68 -9.76
C LEU A 115 -0.98 -5.22 -10.14
N ARG A 116 -1.47 -6.26 -9.45
CA ARG A 116 -2.77 -6.87 -9.68
C ARG A 116 -3.90 -6.15 -8.95
N LEU A 117 -3.60 -5.23 -8.03
CA LEU A 117 -4.64 -4.48 -7.34
C LEU A 117 -5.46 -3.66 -8.34
N ASN A 118 -6.78 -3.78 -8.27
CA ASN A 118 -7.70 -3.10 -9.17
C ASN A 118 -8.02 -1.67 -8.72
N TYR A 119 -7.45 -1.22 -7.61
CA TYR A 119 -7.56 0.17 -7.18
C TYR A 119 -6.75 1.07 -8.13
N PRO A 120 -7.24 2.24 -8.55
CA PRO A 120 -6.53 3.08 -9.54
C PRO A 120 -5.10 3.42 -9.10
N HIS A 121 -4.09 2.97 -9.86
CA HIS A 121 -2.68 3.16 -9.48
C HIS A 121 -2.28 4.64 -9.38
N GLU A 122 -2.96 5.55 -10.11
CA GLU A 122 -2.76 7.00 -9.99
C GLU A 122 -3.20 7.57 -8.62
N LEU A 123 -3.92 6.80 -7.82
CA LEU A 123 -4.30 7.15 -6.44
C LEU A 123 -3.41 6.49 -5.39
N ILE A 124 -2.52 5.58 -5.79
CA ILE A 124 -1.66 4.80 -4.89
C ILE A 124 -0.26 5.41 -4.83
N THR A 125 0.18 5.74 -3.62
CA THR A 125 1.59 6.01 -3.30
C THR A 125 2.19 4.78 -2.62
N LEU A 126 3.36 4.33 -3.09
CA LEU A 126 4.10 3.25 -2.44
C LEU A 126 5.24 3.83 -1.60
N GLY A 127 5.36 3.37 -0.35
CA GLY A 127 6.45 3.69 0.56
C GLY A 127 7.19 2.41 0.97
N PHE A 128 8.50 2.37 0.75
CA PHE A 128 9.36 1.26 1.15
C PHE A 128 10.42 1.73 2.13
N ILE A 129 10.73 0.90 3.14
CA ILE A 129 11.92 1.09 3.98
C ILE A 129 12.72 -0.20 4.06
N LEU A 130 14.02 -0.10 3.77
CA LEU A 130 14.89 -1.28 3.65
C LEU A 130 16.14 -1.14 4.54
N PRO A 131 16.61 -2.24 5.17
CA PRO A 131 17.80 -2.23 6.02
C PRO A 131 19.10 -2.10 5.22
N LYS A 132 20.15 -1.55 5.82
CA LYS A 132 21.50 -1.41 5.24
C LYS A 132 22.36 -2.68 5.41
N THR A 133 21.75 -3.85 5.24
CA THR A 133 22.44 -5.16 5.26
C THR A 133 22.74 -5.65 3.84
N LYS A 134 23.47 -6.77 3.72
CA LYS A 134 23.73 -7.43 2.42
C LYS A 134 22.41 -7.79 1.72
N GLU A 135 21.50 -8.41 2.46
CA GLU A 135 20.18 -8.82 1.99
C GLU A 135 19.33 -7.61 1.62
N GLY A 136 19.32 -6.57 2.47
CA GLY A 136 18.58 -5.33 2.19
C GLY A 136 19.11 -4.55 0.99
N ASN A 137 20.42 -4.61 0.72
CA ASN A 137 21.02 -4.04 -0.50
C ASN A 137 20.57 -4.81 -1.75
N ALA A 138 20.54 -6.14 -1.69
CA ALA A 138 20.04 -6.98 -2.78
C ALA A 138 18.54 -6.72 -3.05
N ALA A 139 17.73 -6.64 -1.99
CA ALA A 139 16.31 -6.29 -2.09
C ALA A 139 16.11 -4.89 -2.69
N THR A 140 16.94 -3.91 -2.32
CA THR A 140 16.89 -2.55 -2.90
C THR A 140 17.17 -2.58 -4.41
N ALA A 141 18.18 -3.34 -4.84
CA ALA A 141 18.51 -3.45 -6.26
C ALA A 141 17.38 -4.11 -7.06
N ALA A 142 16.80 -5.21 -6.55
CA ALA A 142 15.67 -5.89 -7.18
C ALA A 142 14.42 -5.00 -7.26
N LEU A 143 14.08 -4.31 -6.17
CA LEU A 143 12.97 -3.35 -6.13
C LEU A 143 13.16 -2.23 -7.16
N GLN A 144 14.36 -1.65 -7.24
CA GLN A 144 14.66 -0.59 -8.21
C GLN A 144 14.53 -1.07 -9.66
N GLN A 145 14.91 -2.31 -9.96
CA GLN A 145 14.73 -2.90 -11.28
C GLN A 145 13.24 -3.00 -11.64
N MET A 146 12.39 -3.48 -10.72
CA MET A 146 10.95 -3.60 -10.96
C MET A 146 10.25 -2.23 -11.05
N ILE A 147 10.67 -1.26 -10.24
CA ILE A 147 10.22 0.13 -10.35
C ILE A 147 10.60 0.69 -11.72
N GLN A 148 11.83 0.48 -12.19
CA GLN A 148 12.24 0.96 -13.51
C GLN A 148 11.41 0.33 -14.63
N LYS A 149 11.13 -0.97 -14.55
CA LYS A 149 10.27 -1.68 -15.50
C LYS A 149 8.87 -1.06 -15.53
N THR A 150 8.25 -0.87 -14.38
CA THR A 150 6.86 -0.39 -14.25
C THR A 150 6.74 1.11 -14.56
N GLN A 151 7.52 1.96 -13.88
CA GLN A 151 7.39 3.41 -13.95
C GLN A 151 7.96 4.04 -15.23
N LYS A 152 9.04 3.49 -15.80
CA LYS A 152 9.67 4.07 -17.01
C LYS A 152 9.25 3.38 -18.30
N ARG A 153 9.13 2.06 -18.29
CA ARG A 153 8.91 1.26 -19.51
C ARG A 153 7.48 0.72 -19.61
N GLY A 154 6.76 0.65 -18.49
CA GLY A 154 5.42 0.12 -18.42
C GLY A 154 4.35 1.08 -18.95
N PRO A 155 3.15 0.55 -19.26
CA PRO A 155 1.97 1.34 -19.61
C PRO A 155 1.65 2.38 -18.52
N GLU A 156 1.16 3.55 -18.92
CA GLU A 156 0.84 4.63 -17.98
C GLU A 156 -0.19 4.23 -16.92
N LYS A 157 -1.19 3.42 -17.32
CA LYS A 157 -2.24 2.87 -16.44
C LYS A 157 -1.70 1.95 -15.32
N GLU A 158 -0.50 1.40 -15.48
CA GLU A 158 0.12 0.52 -14.48
C GLU A 158 1.05 1.28 -13.53
N ARG A 159 1.26 2.58 -13.76
CA ARG A 159 2.16 3.41 -12.96
C ARG A 159 1.48 3.88 -11.68
N PHE A 160 2.12 3.64 -10.55
CA PHE A 160 1.75 4.22 -9.27
C PHE A 160 1.98 5.74 -9.25
N LYS A 161 1.12 6.48 -8.54
CA LYS A 161 1.20 7.95 -8.36
C LYS A 161 2.60 8.41 -7.99
N SER A 162 3.19 7.77 -6.97
CA SER A 162 4.54 8.05 -6.51
C SER A 162 5.12 6.85 -5.78
N ILE A 163 6.45 6.73 -5.78
CA ILE A 163 7.16 5.67 -5.05
C ILE A 163 8.29 6.32 -4.26
N ILE A 164 8.33 6.03 -2.96
CA ILE A 164 9.31 6.55 -2.02
C ILE A 164 10.10 5.35 -1.46
N ILE A 165 11.43 5.43 -1.50
CA ILE A 165 12.32 4.40 -0.96
C ILE A 165 13.20 5.03 0.10
N LEU A 166 13.13 4.48 1.31
CA LEU A 166 13.95 4.85 2.45
C LEU A 166 14.95 3.73 2.76
N ARG A 167 16.10 4.14 3.27
CA ARG A 167 17.13 3.22 3.80
C ARG A 167 17.24 3.47 5.29
N GLN A 168 17.14 2.43 6.10
CA GLN A 168 17.22 2.53 7.56
C GLN A 168 18.54 3.19 7.99
N ASP A 169 18.49 3.96 9.07
CA ASP A 169 19.58 4.71 9.67
C ASP A 169 20.00 4.20 11.05
N PHE A 170 19.38 3.12 11.52
CA PHE A 170 19.70 2.42 12.76
C PHE A 170 20.19 1.00 12.49
N ASP A 171 20.95 0.46 13.44
CA ASP A 171 21.53 -0.88 13.33
C ASP A 171 20.47 -2.00 13.52
N PRO A 172 20.66 -3.16 12.87
CA PRO A 172 19.81 -4.32 13.10
C PRO A 172 19.88 -4.79 14.56
N ALA A 173 18.73 -5.15 15.15
CA ALA A 173 18.68 -5.68 16.52
C ALA A 173 19.39 -7.04 16.68
N ILE A 174 19.49 -7.83 15.62
CA ILE A 174 20.03 -9.19 15.62
C ILE A 174 20.92 -9.36 14.39
N ALA A 175 22.09 -9.99 14.59
CA ALA A 175 23.03 -10.27 13.51
C ALA A 175 22.55 -11.37 12.55
N SER A 176 21.86 -12.40 13.05
CA SER A 176 21.25 -13.47 12.23
C SER A 176 19.80 -13.13 11.86
N GLN A 177 19.40 -13.50 10.64
CA GLN A 177 18.04 -13.41 10.10
C GLN A 177 17.35 -14.78 9.99
N ASP A 178 17.94 -15.84 10.57
CA ASP A 178 17.38 -17.18 10.56
C ASP A 178 16.10 -17.24 11.39
N GLU A 179 15.07 -17.95 10.91
CA GLU A 179 13.75 -18.03 11.55
C GLU A 179 13.84 -18.48 13.01
N ALA A 180 14.58 -19.55 13.29
CA ALA A 180 14.76 -20.06 14.65
C ALA A 180 15.38 -19.03 15.61
N GLU A 181 16.33 -18.20 15.16
CA GLU A 181 16.94 -17.13 15.96
C GLU A 181 16.01 -15.92 16.13
N ARG A 182 15.24 -15.59 15.08
CA ARG A 182 14.22 -14.53 15.11
C ARG A 182 13.09 -14.85 16.09
N HIS A 183 12.80 -16.14 16.32
CA HIS A 183 11.72 -16.63 17.16
C HIS A 183 12.13 -16.89 18.62
N LYS A 184 13.38 -16.59 19.02
CA LYS A 184 13.77 -16.65 20.44
C LYS A 184 13.12 -15.51 21.22
N MET A 185 12.48 -15.85 22.35
CA MET A 185 11.81 -14.89 23.23
C MET A 185 12.73 -13.72 23.63
N SER A 186 13.99 -14.01 23.99
CA SER A 186 15.00 -13.02 24.37
C SER A 186 15.26 -11.96 23.31
N ASN A 187 15.07 -12.32 22.03
CA ASN A 187 15.40 -11.49 20.88
C ASN A 187 14.18 -10.70 20.36
N GLN A 188 12.96 -11.15 20.69
CA GLN A 188 11.72 -10.55 20.16
C GLN A 188 11.56 -9.09 20.55
N LYS A 189 11.84 -8.71 21.79
CA LYS A 189 11.69 -7.31 22.24
C LYS A 189 12.55 -6.37 21.40
N ALA A 190 13.83 -6.68 21.25
CA ALA A 190 14.76 -5.87 20.46
C ALA A 190 14.38 -5.86 18.97
N ARG A 191 14.00 -7.02 18.41
CA ARG A 191 13.55 -7.15 17.01
C ARG A 191 12.32 -6.30 16.72
N ARG A 192 11.26 -6.44 17.52
CA ARG A 192 10.00 -5.69 17.35
C ARG A 192 10.19 -4.20 17.61
N SER A 193 11.11 -3.81 18.50
CA SER A 193 11.51 -2.41 18.68
C SER A 193 12.10 -1.82 17.39
N VAL A 194 13.03 -2.53 16.73
CA VAL A 194 13.63 -2.06 15.46
C VAL A 194 12.61 -2.06 14.32
N MET A 195 11.72 -3.05 14.26
CA MET A 195 10.62 -3.06 13.29
C MET A 195 9.66 -1.87 13.50
N ALA A 196 9.30 -1.57 14.75
CA ALA A 196 8.47 -0.43 15.10
C ALA A 196 9.12 0.90 14.69
N LYS A 197 10.44 1.06 14.92
CA LYS A 197 11.19 2.22 14.42
C LYS A 197 11.15 2.32 12.90
N ALA A 198 11.31 1.20 12.18
CA ALA A 198 11.23 1.19 10.73
C ALA A 198 9.85 1.60 10.21
N ARG A 199 8.78 1.04 10.78
CA ARG A 199 7.40 1.43 10.44
C ARG A 199 7.18 2.92 10.73
N ASN A 200 7.57 3.42 11.89
CA ASN A 200 7.43 4.83 12.23
C ASN A 200 8.22 5.75 11.28
N SER A 201 9.50 5.47 11.03
CA SER A 201 10.31 6.26 10.10
C SER A 201 9.70 6.29 8.70
N LEU A 202 9.14 5.17 8.25
CA LEU A 202 8.43 5.12 6.97
C LEU A 202 7.13 5.93 7.00
N LEU A 203 6.28 5.75 8.00
CA LEU A 203 5.01 6.47 8.14
C LEU A 203 5.22 7.99 8.19
N PHE A 204 6.02 8.46 9.14
CA PHE A 204 6.16 9.90 9.41
C PHE A 204 6.79 10.68 8.24
N THR A 205 7.58 10.01 7.39
CA THR A 205 8.22 10.65 6.24
C THR A 205 7.38 10.57 4.96
N THR A 206 6.32 9.76 4.93
CA THR A 206 5.55 9.50 3.70
C THR A 206 4.06 9.82 3.83
N LEU A 207 3.52 9.96 5.05
CA LEU A 207 2.14 10.34 5.29
C LEU A 207 1.88 11.78 4.80
N GLY A 208 1.12 11.89 3.71
CA GLY A 208 0.79 13.17 3.11
C GLY A 208 -0.50 13.78 3.65
N PRO A 209 -0.70 15.10 3.45
CA PRO A 209 -1.93 15.79 3.84
C PRO A 209 -3.14 15.38 2.99
N ALA A 210 -2.94 14.74 1.83
CA ALA A 210 -4.02 14.26 0.96
C ALA A 210 -4.29 12.75 1.09
N THR A 211 -3.55 12.02 1.94
CA THR A 211 -3.71 10.57 2.12
C THR A 211 -5.02 10.28 2.84
N SER A 212 -5.87 9.44 2.29
CA SER A 212 -7.12 9.01 2.95
C SER A 212 -6.91 7.71 3.74
N TRP A 213 -6.15 6.79 3.16
CA TRP A 213 -5.93 5.46 3.72
C TRP A 213 -4.46 5.11 3.76
N VAL A 214 -4.07 4.34 4.77
CA VAL A 214 -2.75 3.71 4.88
C VAL A 214 -2.94 2.21 4.89
N LEU A 215 -2.32 1.51 3.94
CA LEU A 215 -2.26 0.05 3.91
C LEU A 215 -0.85 -0.38 4.30
N TRP A 216 -0.68 -0.90 5.50
CA TRP A 216 0.52 -1.65 5.86
C TRP A 216 0.45 -3.00 5.18
N LEU A 217 1.44 -3.30 4.34
CA LEU A 217 1.53 -4.57 3.63
C LEU A 217 2.97 -5.06 3.70
N ASP A 218 3.20 -6.13 4.46
CA ASP A 218 4.52 -6.71 4.62
C ASP A 218 5.01 -7.34 3.29
N SER A 219 6.33 -7.31 3.06
CA SER A 219 6.92 -7.63 1.75
C SER A 219 6.78 -9.09 1.32
N ASP A 220 6.36 -9.95 2.24
CA ASP A 220 6.14 -11.38 2.09
C ASP A 220 4.66 -11.74 1.92
N ILE A 221 3.75 -10.76 1.83
CA ILE A 221 2.35 -10.99 1.42
C ILE A 221 2.26 -11.05 -0.11
N VAL A 222 2.25 -12.28 -0.63
CA VAL A 222 2.40 -12.57 -2.06
C VAL A 222 1.09 -12.82 -2.79
N GLU A 223 -0.02 -12.96 -2.07
CA GLU A 223 -1.33 -13.13 -2.69
C GLU A 223 -2.43 -12.48 -1.85
N THR A 224 -3.21 -11.62 -2.51
CA THR A 224 -4.40 -10.95 -1.99
C THR A 224 -5.48 -10.91 -3.08
N PRO A 225 -6.77 -10.80 -2.74
CA PRO A 225 -7.78 -10.48 -3.75
C PRO A 225 -7.44 -9.16 -4.46
N PRO A 226 -7.62 -9.05 -5.79
CA PRO A 226 -7.35 -7.81 -6.53
C PRO A 226 -8.11 -6.59 -6.01
N THR A 227 -9.23 -6.83 -5.34
CA THR A 227 -10.14 -5.84 -4.75
C THR A 227 -9.80 -5.51 -3.30
N LEU A 228 -8.65 -5.94 -2.76
CA LEU A 228 -8.25 -5.78 -1.36
C LEU A 228 -8.59 -4.42 -0.75
N ILE A 229 -8.22 -3.32 -1.41
CA ILE A 229 -8.43 -1.97 -0.88
C ILE A 229 -9.93 -1.65 -0.81
N GLN A 230 -10.67 -1.98 -1.88
CA GLN A 230 -12.10 -1.75 -1.96
C GLN A 230 -12.84 -2.57 -0.90
N ASP A 231 -12.54 -3.86 -0.83
CA ASP A 231 -13.17 -4.80 0.08
C ASP A 231 -12.99 -4.32 1.52
N LEU A 232 -11.75 -3.99 1.94
CA LEU A 232 -11.47 -3.48 3.28
C LEU A 232 -12.11 -2.11 3.55
N ALA A 233 -12.15 -1.20 2.57
CA ALA A 233 -12.76 0.12 2.74
C ALA A 233 -14.28 0.04 2.95
N THR A 234 -14.98 -0.90 2.29
CA THR A 234 -16.44 -1.03 2.39
C THR A 234 -16.94 -1.23 3.83
N HIS A 235 -16.12 -1.81 4.71
CA HIS A 235 -16.44 -2.00 6.12
C HIS A 235 -16.48 -0.70 6.95
N ASN A 236 -15.92 0.39 6.42
CA ASN A 236 -15.86 1.71 7.06
C ASN A 236 -15.24 1.72 8.47
N LYS A 237 -14.32 0.79 8.76
CA LYS A 237 -13.66 0.68 10.07
C LYS A 237 -12.40 1.53 10.12
N ASP A 238 -12.04 1.96 11.32
CA ASP A 238 -10.90 2.87 11.52
C ASP A 238 -9.57 2.15 11.30
N ILE A 239 -9.51 0.91 11.76
CA ILE A 239 -8.43 -0.04 11.54
C ILE A 239 -9.07 -1.38 11.23
N ILE A 240 -8.64 -2.05 10.17
CA ILE A 240 -9.13 -3.37 9.77
C ILE A 240 -7.99 -4.27 9.29
N VAL A 241 -7.97 -5.51 9.77
CA VAL A 241 -6.96 -6.52 9.44
C VAL A 241 -7.60 -7.80 8.86
N PRO A 242 -7.32 -8.19 7.61
CA PRO A 242 -7.64 -9.51 7.09
C PRO A 242 -6.85 -10.63 7.79
N ASN A 243 -7.34 -11.86 7.68
CA ASN A 243 -6.67 -13.02 8.26
C ASN A 243 -5.53 -13.50 7.37
N CYS A 244 -4.33 -13.69 7.96
CA CYS A 244 -3.15 -14.08 7.20
C CYS A 244 -2.87 -15.59 7.34
N PHE A 245 -2.85 -16.26 6.19
CA PHE A 245 -2.57 -17.69 6.05
C PHE A 245 -1.32 -17.91 5.21
N GLN A 246 -0.85 -19.14 5.17
CA GLN A 246 0.24 -19.58 4.29
C GLN A 246 -0.20 -20.84 3.55
N LYS A 247 -0.02 -20.85 2.22
CA LYS A 247 -0.27 -22.03 1.40
C LYS A 247 0.96 -22.93 1.40
N TYR A 248 0.76 -24.23 1.51
CA TYR A 248 1.85 -25.21 1.46
C TYR A 248 1.38 -26.51 0.79
N TYR A 249 2.32 -27.30 0.25
CA TYR A 249 2.00 -28.63 -0.25
C TYR A 249 1.97 -29.62 0.91
N ASN A 250 0.80 -30.24 1.15
CA ASN A 250 0.63 -31.25 2.18
C ASN A 250 0.96 -32.63 1.60
N GLU A 251 2.12 -33.18 1.99
CA GLU A 251 2.60 -34.47 1.52
C GLU A 251 1.67 -35.65 1.88
N GLU A 252 1.02 -35.59 3.04
CA GLU A 252 0.09 -36.64 3.49
C GLU A 252 -1.17 -36.67 2.63
N LYS A 253 -1.72 -35.49 2.32
CA LYS A 253 -2.94 -35.34 1.52
C LYS A 253 -2.66 -35.23 0.01
N LYS A 254 -1.38 -35.15 -0.39
CA LYS A 254 -0.90 -34.93 -1.78
C LYS A 254 -1.63 -33.78 -2.49
N LYS A 255 -1.84 -32.68 -1.79
CA LYS A 255 -2.54 -31.50 -2.32
C LYS A 255 -2.05 -30.22 -1.65
N MET A 256 -2.29 -29.09 -2.30
CA MET A 256 -2.14 -27.79 -1.64
C MET A 256 -3.13 -27.67 -0.48
N ASP A 257 -2.63 -27.22 0.66
CA ASP A 257 -3.36 -26.95 1.88
C ASP A 257 -2.97 -25.56 2.40
N GLU A 258 -3.66 -25.08 3.42
CA GLU A 258 -3.38 -23.78 4.04
C GLU A 258 -3.25 -23.90 5.55
N ARG A 259 -2.41 -23.06 6.16
CA ARG A 259 -2.23 -22.99 7.61
C ARG A 259 -2.27 -21.54 8.10
N PRO A 260 -2.78 -21.29 9.32
CA PRO A 260 -2.71 -19.96 9.93
C PRO A 260 -1.25 -19.50 10.06
N TYR A 261 -0.99 -18.21 9.80
CA TYR A 261 0.35 -17.64 9.85
C TYR A 261 0.48 -16.54 10.90
N ASP A 262 -0.40 -15.54 10.88
CA ASP A 262 -0.30 -14.38 11.79
C ASP A 262 -1.13 -14.58 13.06
N PHE A 263 -0.44 -14.65 14.20
CA PHE A 263 -1.04 -14.78 15.53
C PHE A 263 -1.11 -13.46 16.30
N ASN A 264 -0.73 -12.32 15.71
CA ASN A 264 -0.74 -11.02 16.38
C ASN A 264 -2.11 -10.31 16.32
N SER A 265 -3.08 -10.89 15.63
CA SER A 265 -4.46 -10.39 15.57
C SER A 265 -5.34 -11.16 16.55
N TRP A 266 -5.80 -10.50 17.61
CA TRP A 266 -6.47 -11.18 18.72
C TRP A 266 -7.43 -10.27 19.51
N GLN A 267 -8.35 -10.92 20.22
CA GLN A 267 -9.13 -10.32 21.31
C GLN A 267 -8.47 -10.64 22.65
N ASP A 268 -8.42 -9.66 23.55
CA ASP A 268 -7.73 -9.81 24.82
C ASP A 268 -8.45 -10.81 25.73
N SER A 269 -7.76 -11.27 26.77
CA SER A 269 -8.33 -12.18 27.76
C SER A 269 -8.13 -11.62 29.16
N GLU A 270 -9.02 -12.00 30.09
CA GLU A 270 -8.87 -11.64 31.50
C GLU A 270 -7.54 -12.16 32.08
N VAL A 271 -7.06 -13.32 31.61
CA VAL A 271 -5.79 -13.90 32.05
C VAL A 271 -4.61 -13.04 31.59
N ALA A 272 -4.62 -12.59 30.33
CA ALA A 272 -3.56 -11.73 29.78
C ALA A 272 -3.54 -10.37 30.48
N LEU A 273 -4.71 -9.79 30.77
CA LEU A 273 -4.81 -8.54 31.53
C LEU A 273 -4.25 -8.67 32.96
N GLN A 274 -4.57 -9.76 33.64
CA GLN A 274 -4.03 -10.04 34.99
C GLN A 274 -2.53 -10.33 34.97
N MET A 275 -2.03 -10.96 33.90
CA MET A 275 -0.60 -11.20 33.70
C MET A 275 0.12 -9.85 33.50
N ALA A 276 -0.35 -9.01 32.58
CA ALA A 276 0.21 -7.67 32.34
C ALA A 276 0.23 -6.82 33.61
N ALA A 277 -0.83 -6.87 34.43
CA ALA A 277 -0.91 -6.11 35.69
C ALA A 277 0.15 -6.51 36.73
N LYS A 278 0.74 -7.71 36.63
CA LYS A 278 1.80 -8.21 37.52
C LYS A 278 3.21 -8.02 36.94
N MET A 279 3.32 -7.61 35.68
CA MET A 279 4.58 -7.44 34.97
C MET A 279 5.20 -6.07 35.27
N GLY A 280 6.52 -5.97 35.11
CA GLY A 280 7.22 -4.69 35.15
C GLY A 280 6.80 -3.77 34.00
N GLN A 281 7.05 -2.47 34.15
CA GLN A 281 6.65 -1.47 33.16
C GLN A 281 7.32 -1.68 31.79
N ASP A 282 8.52 -2.25 31.78
CA ASP A 282 9.30 -2.52 30.57
C ASP A 282 9.09 -3.94 30.01
N ASP A 283 8.36 -4.80 30.70
CA ASP A 283 8.15 -6.17 30.24
C ASP A 283 7.10 -6.19 29.12
N ILE A 284 7.20 -7.17 28.23
CA ILE A 284 6.28 -7.32 27.10
C ILE A 284 5.61 -8.69 27.09
N LEU A 285 4.33 -8.71 26.74
CA LEU A 285 3.59 -9.92 26.40
C LEU A 285 3.82 -10.25 24.93
N LEU A 286 4.01 -11.54 24.65
CA LEU A 286 4.19 -12.03 23.29
C LEU A 286 3.36 -13.30 23.11
N GLU A 287 2.58 -13.32 22.03
CA GLU A 287 1.77 -14.48 21.65
C GLU A 287 2.62 -15.60 21.05
N GLY A 288 2.15 -16.84 21.19
CA GLY A 288 2.75 -18.02 20.56
C GLY A 288 3.87 -18.71 21.35
N TYR A 289 4.16 -18.27 22.57
CA TYR A 289 5.16 -18.90 23.45
C TYR A 289 4.51 -19.80 24.49
N ALA A 290 4.92 -21.07 24.54
CA ALA A 290 4.36 -22.05 25.48
C ALA A 290 4.51 -21.64 26.95
N ASP A 291 5.58 -20.90 27.28
CA ASP A 291 5.86 -20.43 28.63
C ASP A 291 5.00 -19.22 29.05
N MET A 292 4.21 -18.66 28.13
CA MET A 292 3.33 -17.50 28.37
C MET A 292 1.92 -17.76 27.81
N PRO A 293 1.11 -18.60 28.47
CA PRO A 293 -0.25 -18.88 28.02
C PRO A 293 -1.16 -17.69 28.31
N THR A 294 -1.26 -16.77 27.35
CA THR A 294 -2.08 -15.54 27.45
C THR A 294 -3.58 -15.83 27.33
N TYR A 295 -3.97 -16.97 26.73
CA TYR A 295 -5.36 -17.33 26.43
C TYR A 295 -6.11 -16.27 25.62
N ARG A 296 -5.41 -15.44 24.85
CA ARG A 296 -6.03 -14.51 23.92
C ARG A 296 -6.73 -15.26 22.81
N SER A 297 -7.87 -14.74 22.37
CA SER A 297 -8.61 -15.37 21.29
C SER A 297 -7.98 -14.94 19.97
N LEU A 298 -7.23 -15.83 19.34
CA LEU A 298 -6.48 -15.55 18.11
C LEU A 298 -7.40 -15.61 16.89
N MET A 299 -7.45 -14.52 16.12
CA MET A 299 -8.27 -14.42 14.91
C MET A 299 -7.92 -15.49 13.87
N ALA A 300 -6.66 -15.92 13.85
CA ALA A 300 -6.13 -16.97 12.99
C ALA A 300 -6.95 -18.27 13.05
N TYR A 301 -7.55 -18.58 14.22
CA TYR A 301 -8.38 -19.77 14.45
C TYR A 301 -9.90 -19.48 14.47
N MET A 302 -10.32 -18.24 14.22
CA MET A 302 -11.74 -17.85 14.16
C MET A 302 -12.34 -18.04 12.77
N ALA A 303 -11.51 -18.35 11.75
CA ALA A 303 -11.97 -18.60 10.39
C ALA A 303 -12.86 -19.85 10.34
N THR A 304 -13.96 -19.76 9.61
CA THR A 304 -14.90 -20.88 9.40
C THR A 304 -15.01 -21.21 7.92
N VAL A 305 -15.10 -22.50 7.58
CA VAL A 305 -15.25 -22.95 6.19
C VAL A 305 -16.61 -22.48 5.66
N GLY A 306 -16.60 -21.66 4.62
CA GLY A 306 -17.82 -21.04 4.06
C GLY A 306 -18.42 -19.94 4.94
N GLY A 307 -17.65 -19.42 5.91
CA GLY A 307 -18.06 -18.27 6.71
C GLY A 307 -18.20 -17.00 5.88
N ASP A 308 -19.00 -16.06 6.36
CA ASP A 308 -19.17 -14.75 5.73
C ASP A 308 -17.83 -13.97 5.73
N GLU A 309 -17.32 -13.65 4.54
CA GLU A 309 -16.11 -12.85 4.35
C GLU A 309 -16.26 -11.42 4.90
N ASN A 310 -17.50 -10.94 5.03
CA ASN A 310 -17.80 -9.61 5.57
C ASN A 310 -17.89 -9.58 7.11
N LEU A 311 -17.79 -10.73 7.77
CA LEU A 311 -17.83 -10.80 9.23
C LEU A 311 -16.67 -10.00 9.81
N ALA A 312 -16.99 -8.91 10.53
CA ALA A 312 -16.00 -8.08 11.20
C ALA A 312 -16.14 -8.23 12.73
N LEU A 313 -15.01 -8.50 13.39
CA LEU A 313 -14.92 -8.67 14.84
C LEU A 313 -14.12 -7.52 15.44
N PRO A 314 -14.49 -6.96 16.61
CA PRO A 314 -13.58 -6.04 17.31
C PRO A 314 -12.33 -6.80 17.78
N LEU A 315 -11.16 -6.17 17.68
CA LEU A 315 -9.88 -6.71 18.16
C LEU A 315 -9.25 -5.79 19.22
N ASP A 316 -8.29 -6.35 19.96
CA ASP A 316 -7.46 -5.66 20.95
C ASP A 316 -6.00 -5.58 20.52
N GLY A 317 -5.53 -6.57 19.75
CA GLY A 317 -4.25 -6.58 19.05
C GLY A 317 -4.44 -6.83 17.55
N VAL A 318 -3.55 -6.26 16.73
CA VAL A 318 -3.53 -6.46 15.27
C VAL A 318 -2.13 -6.81 14.83
N GLY A 319 -2.03 -7.63 13.78
CA GLY A 319 -0.79 -7.88 13.06
C GLY A 319 -0.47 -6.81 12.01
N GLY A 320 0.76 -6.87 11.48
CA GLY A 320 1.26 -5.96 10.46
C GLY A 320 1.29 -6.52 9.03
N THR A 321 0.87 -7.78 8.85
CA THR A 321 0.94 -8.53 7.58
C THR A 321 0.20 -7.81 6.46
N ALA A 322 -1.09 -7.56 6.65
CA ALA A 322 -1.89 -6.66 5.85
C ALA A 322 -2.84 -5.91 6.79
N LEU A 323 -2.64 -4.61 7.00
CA LEU A 323 -3.39 -3.80 7.97
C LEU A 323 -3.81 -2.49 7.32
N PHE A 324 -5.12 -2.28 7.21
CA PHE A 324 -5.70 -1.12 6.55
C PHE A 324 -6.23 -0.12 7.58
N VAL A 325 -5.79 1.12 7.49
CA VAL A 325 -5.95 2.13 8.53
C VAL A 325 -6.42 3.45 7.91
N LYS A 326 -7.46 4.07 8.47
CA LYS A 326 -7.84 5.44 8.12
C LYS A 326 -6.68 6.37 8.47
N ALA A 327 -6.28 7.24 7.54
CA ALA A 327 -5.11 8.11 7.76
C ALA A 327 -5.23 8.99 9.03
N ASP A 328 -6.45 9.36 9.43
CA ASP A 328 -6.70 10.15 10.64
C ASP A 328 -6.26 9.46 11.93
N VAL A 329 -6.32 8.13 11.99
CA VAL A 329 -5.82 7.36 13.14
C VAL A 329 -4.33 7.64 13.38
N HIS A 330 -3.55 7.70 12.30
CA HIS A 330 -2.13 8.06 12.37
C HIS A 330 -1.92 9.56 12.60
N ARG A 331 -2.78 10.44 12.05
CA ARG A 331 -2.70 11.90 12.28
C ARG A 331 -3.00 12.29 13.72
N ASP A 332 -3.87 11.54 14.39
CA ASP A 332 -4.17 11.69 15.82
C ASP A 332 -3.03 11.21 16.72
N GLY A 333 -2.01 10.56 16.15
CA GLY A 333 -0.79 10.17 16.83
C GLY A 333 -0.64 8.68 17.09
N ALA A 334 -1.56 7.83 16.64
CA ALA A 334 -1.37 6.38 16.74
C ALA A 334 -0.16 5.96 15.89
N MET A 335 0.82 5.33 16.52
CA MET A 335 2.06 4.87 15.90
C MET A 335 2.48 3.51 16.48
N PHE A 336 3.56 2.93 15.98
CA PHE A 336 4.09 1.65 16.46
C PHE A 336 5.07 1.91 17.61
N PRO A 337 4.72 1.71 18.90
CA PRO A 337 5.64 2.02 19.98
C PRO A 337 6.88 1.11 19.90
N PRO A 338 8.10 1.67 19.84
CA PRO A 338 9.34 0.90 19.86
C PRO A 338 9.78 0.53 21.29
N PHE A 339 8.92 0.76 22.27
CA PHE A 339 9.11 0.50 23.70
C PHE A 339 7.85 -0.19 24.24
N ALA A 340 7.92 -0.72 25.46
CA ALA A 340 6.76 -1.33 26.09
C ALA A 340 5.66 -0.29 26.34
N PHE A 341 4.48 -0.52 25.79
CA PHE A 341 3.31 0.33 25.94
C PHE A 341 2.13 -0.53 26.38
N TYR A 342 1.76 -0.44 27.67
CA TYR A 342 0.82 -1.39 28.31
C TYR A 342 1.26 -2.85 28.12
N ASN A 343 2.56 -3.12 28.30
CA ASN A 343 3.19 -4.43 28.07
C ASN A 343 3.04 -4.97 26.63
N LEU A 344 2.71 -4.11 25.67
CA LEU A 344 2.67 -4.43 24.24
C LEU A 344 3.75 -3.63 23.50
N ILE A 345 4.05 -4.02 22.27
CA ILE A 345 5.06 -3.35 21.43
C ILE A 345 4.60 -3.39 19.97
N GLU A 346 5.15 -2.51 19.14
CA GLU A 346 4.98 -2.56 17.69
C GLU A 346 3.50 -2.55 17.26
N THR A 347 2.99 -3.54 16.53
CA THR A 347 1.63 -3.56 15.96
C THR A 347 0.54 -3.75 17.02
N GLU A 348 0.80 -4.60 18.02
CA GLU A 348 -0.11 -4.77 19.16
C GLU A 348 -0.15 -3.51 20.04
N GLY A 349 1.01 -2.88 20.24
CA GLY A 349 1.09 -1.58 20.92
C GLY A 349 0.37 -0.46 20.15
N PHE A 350 0.43 -0.49 18.81
CA PHE A 350 -0.34 0.41 17.95
C PHE A 350 -1.85 0.24 18.14
N ALA A 351 -2.36 -1.00 18.14
CA ALA A 351 -3.78 -1.27 18.40
C ALA A 351 -4.23 -0.70 19.75
N LYS A 352 -3.43 -0.92 20.80
CA LYS A 352 -3.69 -0.33 22.12
C LYS A 352 -3.69 1.19 22.09
N MET A 353 -2.74 1.80 21.39
CA MET A 353 -2.63 3.25 21.27
C MET A 353 -3.83 3.86 20.55
N ALA A 354 -4.26 3.24 19.46
CA ALA A 354 -5.46 3.64 18.73
C ALA A 354 -6.70 3.58 19.63
N LYS A 355 -6.87 2.51 20.43
CA LYS A 355 -7.95 2.42 21.42
C LYS A 355 -7.90 3.51 22.47
N ARG A 356 -6.71 3.92 22.92
CA ARG A 356 -6.54 5.06 23.85
C ARG A 356 -6.91 6.40 23.23
N LEU A 357 -6.83 6.52 21.91
CA LEU A 357 -7.25 7.70 21.14
C LEU A 357 -8.74 7.66 20.74
N GLY A 358 -9.48 6.60 21.09
CA GLY A 358 -10.91 6.46 20.79
C GLY A 358 -11.24 5.69 19.51
N TRP A 359 -10.23 5.11 18.84
CA TRP A 359 -10.39 4.30 17.63
C TRP A 359 -10.53 2.82 17.95
N GLN A 360 -11.32 2.06 17.19
CA GLN A 360 -11.53 0.63 17.43
C GLN A 360 -10.95 -0.23 16.29
N PRO A 361 -9.97 -1.11 16.58
CA PRO A 361 -9.51 -2.12 15.63
C PRO A 361 -10.53 -3.21 15.34
N TYR A 362 -10.60 -3.66 14.10
CA TYR A 362 -11.43 -4.77 13.66
C TYR A 362 -10.63 -5.80 12.86
N GLY A 363 -11.10 -7.04 12.86
CA GLY A 363 -10.52 -8.14 12.11
C GLY A 363 -11.55 -8.86 11.25
N LEU A 364 -11.10 -9.39 10.11
CA LEU A 364 -11.91 -10.21 9.19
C LEU A 364 -11.41 -11.66 9.21
N PRO A 365 -11.98 -12.56 10.04
CA PRO A 365 -11.48 -13.91 10.20
C PRO A 365 -11.61 -14.76 8.92
N ASN A 366 -12.62 -14.49 8.09
CA ASN A 366 -12.91 -15.28 6.89
C ASN A 366 -12.32 -14.68 5.61
N TYR A 367 -11.87 -13.41 5.63
CA TYR A 367 -11.21 -12.77 4.50
C TYR A 367 -9.70 -13.04 4.56
N LYS A 368 -9.17 -13.79 3.60
CA LYS A 368 -7.79 -14.30 3.66
C LYS A 368 -6.83 -13.55 2.76
N VAL A 369 -5.62 -13.35 3.27
CA VAL A 369 -4.42 -12.97 2.51
C VAL A 369 -3.34 -14.01 2.76
N TYR A 370 -2.40 -14.17 1.82
CA TYR A 370 -1.40 -15.23 1.92
C TYR A 370 0.03 -14.72 1.97
N HIS A 371 0.72 -15.18 3.01
CA HIS A 371 2.16 -15.04 3.20
C HIS A 371 2.93 -16.03 2.31
N TYR A 372 4.13 -15.64 1.90
CA TYR A 372 5.07 -16.48 1.15
C TYR A 372 5.40 -17.76 1.93
N ASN A 373 5.49 -18.90 1.25
CA ASN A 373 5.92 -20.14 1.89
C ASN A 373 7.45 -20.19 1.88
N GLU A 374 8.08 -19.95 3.04
CA GLU A 374 9.55 -19.95 3.18
C GLU A 374 10.19 -21.32 2.85
#